data_AF-A0A0M9ABM1-F1
#
_entry.id   AF-A0A0M9ABM1-F1
#
_cell.length_a   1.000
_cell.length_b   1.000
_cell.length_c   1.000
_cell.angle_alpha   90.00
_cell.angle_beta   90.00
_cell.angle_gamma   90.00
#
_symmetry.space_group_name_H-M   'P 1'
#
loop_
_entity.id
_entity.type
_entity.pdbx_description
1 polymer ?
#
loop_
_entity_poly.entity_id
_entity_poly.type
_entity_poly.pdbx_seq_one_letter_code
_entity_poly.pdbx_strand_id
1 'polypeptide(L)'
;MQLYRNISRSLLSSRSIFKSVPAAGVKSFSAPIELDIEYPDRNKLRVVPRVPTLPPQIRPYRMQKKLRLMRGPEEYHNTLLHKQYGIVVRE
;
A
#
# COMPACT_ATOMS: atom_id res chain seq x y z
N MET A 1 37.32 -4.22 -25.62
CA MET A 1 35.96 -4.83 -25.54
C MET A 1 35.14 -4.40 -24.32
N GLN A 2 35.73 -4.18 -23.14
CA GLN A 2 34.97 -3.83 -21.92
C GLN A 2 34.47 -2.37 -21.88
N LEU A 3 35.22 -1.42 -22.45
CA LEU A 3 34.82 0.00 -22.51
C LEU A 3 33.53 0.22 -23.30
N TYR A 4 33.39 -0.39 -24.48
CA TYR A 4 32.17 -0.32 -25.29
C TYR A 4 30.94 -0.87 -24.57
N ARG A 5 31.13 -1.91 -23.74
CA ARG A 5 30.08 -2.51 -22.91
C ARG A 5 29.64 -1.59 -21.76
N ASN A 6 30.54 -0.77 -21.23
CA ASN A 6 30.24 0.17 -20.16
C ASN A 6 29.54 1.43 -20.70
N ILE A 7 29.93 1.90 -21.87
CA ILE A 7 29.29 3.02 -22.57
C ILE A 7 27.87 2.65 -23.02
N SER A 8 27.66 1.46 -23.59
CA SER A 8 26.32 1.02 -23.99
C SER A 8 25.37 0.86 -22.79
N ARG A 9 25.89 0.38 -21.65
CA ARG A 9 25.13 0.30 -20.39
C ARG A 9 24.75 1.67 -19.82
N SER A 10 25.59 2.69 -19.96
CA SER A 10 25.25 4.04 -19.47
C SER A 10 24.20 4.72 -20.35
N LEU A 11 24.26 4.50 -21.67
CA LEU A 11 23.30 5.04 -22.64
C LEU A 11 21.91 4.39 -22.54
N LEU A 12 21.84 3.11 -22.16
CA LEU A 12 20.59 2.36 -21.97
C LEU A 12 20.07 2.38 -20.52
N SER A 13 20.77 3.05 -19.61
CA SER A 13 20.36 3.18 -18.21
C SER A 13 19.10 4.05 -18.11
N SER A 14 18.25 3.78 -17.11
CA SER A 14 17.04 4.58 -16.83
C SER A 14 17.34 6.05 -16.49
N ARG A 15 18.61 6.38 -16.25
CA ARG A 15 19.14 7.74 -16.02
C ARG A 15 19.87 8.35 -17.22
N SER A 16 19.82 7.72 -18.40
CA SER A 16 20.50 8.25 -19.59
C SER A 16 19.82 9.54 -20.08
N ILE A 17 20.64 10.45 -20.63
CA ILE A 17 20.22 11.75 -21.16
C ILE A 17 19.48 11.57 -22.50
N PHE A 18 19.76 10.49 -23.23
CA PHE A 18 19.13 10.14 -24.51
C PHE A 18 17.89 9.27 -24.32
N LYS A 19 16.87 9.79 -23.63
CA LYS A 19 15.52 9.19 -23.64
C LYS A 19 14.76 9.67 -24.88
N SER A 20 15.08 9.14 -26.06
CA SER A 20 14.17 9.29 -27.21
C SER A 20 13.02 8.29 -27.03
N VAL A 21 11.95 8.71 -26.37
CA VAL A 21 10.70 7.94 -26.35
C VAL A 21 10.14 7.94 -27.77
N PRO A 22 9.93 6.79 -28.43
CA PRO A 22 9.24 6.76 -29.71
C PRO A 22 7.81 7.26 -29.51
N ALA A 23 7.54 8.51 -29.87
CA ALA A 23 6.24 9.18 -29.77
C ALA A 23 5.29 8.79 -30.92
N ALA A 24 5.45 7.61 -31.51
CA ALA A 24 4.57 7.14 -32.58
C ALA A 24 3.32 6.49 -31.97
N GLY A 25 2.25 7.29 -31.79
CA GLY A 25 0.90 6.79 -31.50
C GLY A 25 0.30 7.14 -30.13
N VAL A 26 1.01 7.87 -29.25
CA VAL A 26 0.50 8.23 -27.92
C VAL A 26 0.00 9.68 -27.92
N LYS A 27 -1.30 9.89 -27.68
CA LYS A 27 -1.95 11.22 -27.75
C LYS A 27 -1.67 12.13 -26.54
N SER A 28 -1.33 11.58 -25.38
CA SER A 28 -0.91 12.36 -24.23
C SER A 28 0.18 11.63 -23.46
N PHE A 29 1.35 12.24 -23.37
CA PHE A 29 2.45 11.76 -22.54
C PHE A 29 2.80 12.87 -21.56
N SER A 30 1.94 13.09 -20.56
CA SER A 30 2.29 13.96 -19.44
C SER A 30 3.36 13.26 -18.60
N ALA A 31 4.40 14.00 -18.21
CA ALA A 31 5.39 13.49 -17.27
C ALA A 31 4.69 12.99 -15.99
N PRO A 32 5.15 11.88 -15.38
CA PRO A 32 4.63 11.43 -14.10
C PRO A 32 4.78 12.54 -13.05
N ILE A 33 3.75 12.73 -12.22
CA ILE A 33 3.78 13.68 -11.11
C ILE A 33 4.64 13.07 -10.01
N GLU A 34 5.69 13.77 -9.60
CA GLU A 34 6.44 13.42 -8.40
C GLU A 34 5.60 13.78 -7.17
N LEU A 35 5.23 12.77 -6.39
CA LEU A 35 4.49 12.93 -5.15
C LEU A 35 5.44 12.68 -3.99
N ASP A 36 5.48 13.60 -3.04
CA ASP A 36 6.16 13.41 -1.77
C ASP A 36 5.29 12.49 -0.89
N ILE A 37 5.62 11.20 -0.88
CA ILE A 37 4.84 10.15 -0.20
C ILE A 37 5.66 9.59 0.97
N GLU A 38 5.07 9.66 2.15
CA GLU A 38 5.58 8.98 3.34
C GLU A 38 5.13 7.52 3.34
N TYR A 39 6.10 6.59 3.40
CA TYR A 39 5.81 5.17 3.53
C TYR A 39 5.75 4.76 5.00
N PRO A 40 4.80 3.88 5.39
CA PRO A 40 4.74 3.36 6.75
C PRO A 40 5.91 2.40 7.03
N ASP A 41 6.22 2.21 8.32
CA ASP A 41 7.26 1.26 8.76
C ASP A 41 7.04 -0.17 8.25
N ARG A 42 5.77 -0.56 8.06
CA ARG A 42 5.37 -1.88 7.57
C ARG A 42 4.42 -1.75 6.39
N ASN A 43 4.93 -2.04 5.19
CA ASN A 43 4.14 -2.03 3.96
C ASN A 43 3.15 -3.20 3.86
N LYS A 44 3.38 -4.30 4.59
CA LYS A 44 2.52 -5.50 4.58
C LYS A 44 1.69 -5.57 5.84
N LEU A 45 0.43 -5.97 5.68
CA LEU A 45 -0.47 -6.24 6.80
C LEU A 45 0.07 -7.38 7.68
N ARG A 46 -0.10 -7.24 8.99
CA ARG A 46 0.23 -8.30 9.94
C ARG A 46 -0.71 -9.49 9.74
N VAL A 47 -0.16 -10.70 9.73
CA VAL A 47 -0.97 -11.92 9.76
C VAL A 47 -1.62 -12.02 11.15
N VAL A 48 -2.96 -11.95 11.18
CA VAL A 48 -3.75 -12.09 12.40
C VAL A 48 -4.32 -13.51 12.48
N PRO A 49 -4.03 -14.29 13.54
CA PRO A 49 -4.59 -15.63 13.68
C PRO A 49 -6.10 -15.59 13.92
N ARG A 50 -6.80 -16.63 13.48
CA ARG A 50 -8.27 -16.77 13.66
C ARG A 50 -8.68 -16.88 15.13
N VAL A 51 -7.83 -17.48 15.97
CA VAL A 51 -8.08 -17.71 17.39
C VAL A 51 -7.07 -16.90 18.21
N PRO A 52 -7.51 -16.14 19.23
CA PRO A 52 -6.59 -15.45 20.14
C PRO A 52 -5.69 -16.44 20.90
N THR A 53 -4.42 -16.08 21.07
CA THR A 53 -3.49 -16.80 21.93
C THR A 53 -3.76 -16.45 23.40
N LEU A 54 -4.38 -17.36 24.14
CA LEU A 54 -4.66 -17.18 25.57
C LEU A 54 -3.57 -17.84 26.43
N PRO A 55 -3.25 -17.27 27.60
CA PRO A 55 -2.41 -17.94 28.59
C PRO A 55 -3.02 -19.29 29.02
N PRO A 56 -2.20 -20.32 29.32
CA PRO A 56 -2.69 -21.66 29.66
C PRO A 56 -3.67 -21.72 30.84
N GLN A 57 -3.58 -20.75 31.76
CA GLN A 57 -4.38 -20.68 32.98
C GLN A 57 -5.80 -20.12 32.75
N ILE A 58 -6.05 -19.48 31.60
CA ILE A 58 -7.32 -18.79 31.32
C ILE A 58 -8.15 -19.61 30.34
N ARG A 59 -9.32 -20.06 30.80
CA ARG A 59 -10.31 -20.69 29.92
C ARG A 59 -11.18 -19.61 29.27
N PRO A 60 -11.46 -19.68 27.96
CA PRO A 60 -12.41 -18.78 27.31
C PRO A 60 -13.79 -18.90 27.95
N TYR A 61 -14.43 -17.76 28.23
CA TYR A 61 -15.80 -17.71 28.70
C TYR A 61 -16.79 -17.65 27.52
N ARG A 62 -17.98 -18.22 27.70
CA ARG A 62 -19.05 -18.13 26.70
C ARG A 62 -19.68 -16.74 26.76
N MET A 63 -19.54 -15.97 25.69
CA MET A 63 -20.17 -14.65 25.53
C MET A 63 -21.57 -14.76 24.94
N GLN A 64 -22.47 -13.87 25.36
CA GLN A 64 -23.74 -13.61 24.66
C GLN A 64 -23.50 -12.76 23.41
N LYS A 65 -24.29 -12.97 22.35
CA LYS A 65 -24.23 -12.14 21.13
C LYS A 65 -24.80 -10.74 21.43
N LYS A 66 -23.98 -9.70 21.30
CA LYS A 66 -24.38 -8.30 21.55
C LYS A 66 -24.65 -7.54 20.25
N LEU A 67 -25.82 -7.76 19.63
CA LEU A 67 -26.20 -7.12 18.35
C LEU A 67 -26.19 -5.59 18.38
N ARG A 68 -26.36 -4.99 19.56
CA ARG A 68 -26.29 -3.53 19.74
C ARG A 68 -24.96 -2.93 19.30
N LEU A 69 -23.87 -3.70 19.35
CA LEU A 69 -22.53 -3.24 18.95
C LEU A 69 -22.36 -3.07 17.44
N MET A 70 -23.30 -3.58 16.63
CA MET A 70 -23.27 -3.45 15.17
C MET A 70 -24.31 -2.46 14.65
N ARG A 71 -25.10 -1.85 15.53
CA ARG A 71 -26.19 -0.95 15.12
C ARG A 71 -25.73 0.50 15.27
N GLY A 72 -25.83 1.26 14.20
CA GLY A 72 -25.54 2.68 14.19
C GLY A 72 -24.11 2.99 13.75
N PRO A 73 -23.77 4.29 13.66
CA PRO A 73 -22.52 4.72 13.08
C PRO A 73 -21.31 4.29 13.91
N GLU A 74 -20.20 3.98 13.23
CA GLU A 74 -18.89 3.76 13.83
C GLU A 74 -18.37 5.08 14.44
N GLU A 75 -17.90 5.06 15.69
CA GLU A 75 -17.43 6.27 16.39
C GLU A 75 -15.89 6.42 16.36
N TYR A 76 -15.13 5.33 16.21
CA TYR A 76 -13.69 5.31 16.48
C TYR A 76 -12.82 5.32 15.21
N HIS A 77 -13.16 4.54 14.19
CA HIS A 77 -12.31 4.30 13.03
C HIS A 77 -12.69 5.11 11.80
N ASN A 78 -12.91 6.42 11.99
CA ASN A 78 -13.46 7.32 10.98
C ASN A 78 -12.41 8.14 10.20
N THR A 79 -11.12 7.98 10.53
CA THR A 79 -10.03 8.80 9.95
C THR A 79 -9.02 7.95 9.20
N LEU A 80 -8.49 8.47 8.09
CA LEU A 80 -7.45 7.79 7.30
C LEU A 80 -6.06 8.01 7.93
N LEU A 81 -5.44 6.92 8.41
CA LEU A 81 -4.10 6.97 9.02
C LEU A 81 -3.01 7.36 8.01
N HIS A 82 -3.06 6.80 6.80
CA HIS A 82 -2.10 7.08 5.73
C HIS A 82 -2.60 8.10 4.70
N LYS A 83 -3.72 8.79 5.00
CA LYS A 83 -4.33 9.90 4.23
C LYS A 83 -4.75 9.62 2.78
N GLN A 84 -4.37 8.50 2.17
CA GLN A 84 -4.54 8.25 0.74
C GLN A 84 -5.88 7.57 0.42
N TYR A 85 -6.18 6.45 1.07
CA TYR A 85 -7.34 5.61 0.76
C TYR A 85 -7.76 4.77 1.98
N GLY A 86 -9.03 4.38 2.00
CA GLY A 86 -9.61 3.49 3.01
C GLY A 86 -10.86 2.81 2.46
N ILE A 87 -11.28 1.73 3.12
CA ILE A 87 -12.52 1.01 2.80
C ILE A 87 -13.59 1.50 3.76
N VAL A 88 -14.68 2.03 3.21
CA VAL A 88 -15.83 2.49 4.00
C VAL A 88 -16.91 1.41 3.96
N VAL A 89 -17.40 1.03 5.13
CA VAL A 89 -18.59 0.19 5.25
C VAL A 89 -19.81 1.10 5.15
N ARG A 90 -20.74 0.73 4.28
CA ARG A 90 -22.03 1.41 4.16
C ARG A 90 -23.11 0.48 4.72
N GLU A 91 -23.91 0.99 5.64
CA GLU A 91 -25.08 0.30 6.20
C GLU A 91 -26.21 0.17 5.17
#